data_AF-G0UCY3-F1
#
_entry.id   AF-G0UCY3-F1
#
_cell.length_a   1.000
_cell.length_b   1.000
_cell.length_c   1.000
_cell.angle_alpha   90.00
_cell.angle_beta   90.00
_cell.angle_gamma   90.00
#
_symmetry.space_group_name_H-M   'P 1'
#
loop_
_entity.id
_entity.type
_entity.pdbx_description
1 polymer ?
#
loop_
_entity_poly.entity_id
_entity_poly.type
_entity_poly.pdbx_seq_one_letter_code
_entity_poly.pdbx_strand_id
1 'polypeptide(L)'
;MASVPAEAARGHGDAGRGMRKTKRTASTKSIRRKRQAGNDGADVCQADSHTGEPPVAKKIRTQSQFTELRLSIKNASSVAALIQHNLSTKLRTPRWVNSFFQAMSNCPEDLFATLCREYKREVCLMLERMLELYTNSGGAHMQMKMLPAAHEFIIRCEQNGVRKNEWSTDILEKDGATEGDQTNVTVDGKAPSSQSAVDAVTPKAVPLLVLSPRDLIKKIAAIDPRGRLERLIEMSTTVLDLHKCANRLLKKSETAGAESEKSLDYATMCQLIGKLASKARRVCEVVLRDKGLSSDALEVPKNCSSEDIETLDAVLESLLIITRHTIARRSPANPKQPVARLGHLVRWCSSHGFIMEGKTQKYQEALQSLDEQASLDLRTLEGQLEAVLILKGLPPGDERAAQKELEKLWNDSLGRYDPCSVDVLSSIAVVAGADGMSEDFRSLVAKRLMRTHKQLESECQDGTARLPRRALNFVLAQQSREKQKIVKRMLAEEGHVTERES
;
A
#
# COMPACT_ATOMS: atom_id res chain seq x y z
N MET A 1 4.29 56.03 45.90
CA MET A 1 3.82 55.51 47.21
C MET A 1 3.32 54.10 46.93
N ALA A 2 4.19 53.09 46.99
CA ALA A 2 4.43 52.24 48.18
C ALA A 2 3.10 51.63 48.67
N SER A 3 2.87 50.33 48.60
CA SER A 3 3.54 49.36 49.46
C SER A 3 3.39 47.88 49.01
N VAL A 4 4.50 47.16 49.21
CA VAL A 4 4.68 45.69 49.24
C VAL A 4 4.21 45.15 50.61
N PRO A 5 3.86 43.85 50.73
CA PRO A 5 4.70 42.87 51.44
C PRO A 5 4.79 41.52 50.64
N ALA A 6 5.94 40.90 50.37
CA ALA A 6 6.90 40.17 51.23
C ALA A 6 6.24 39.13 52.17
N GLU A 7 6.71 37.91 52.46
CA GLU A 7 7.57 36.85 51.89
C GLU A 7 7.63 35.76 53.02
N ALA A 8 8.12 34.54 52.72
CA ALA A 8 8.59 33.47 53.64
C ALA A 8 7.54 32.42 54.10
N ALA A 9 7.78 31.09 54.12
CA ALA A 9 9.01 30.31 53.93
C ALA A 9 8.75 28.83 53.53
N ARG A 10 9.60 28.33 52.62
CA ARG A 10 10.37 27.06 52.58
C ARG A 10 9.84 25.77 53.24
N GLY A 11 9.83 24.71 52.43
CA GLY A 11 10.02 23.31 52.85
C GLY A 11 10.69 22.48 51.74
N HIS A 12 11.93 22.06 51.97
CA HIS A 12 12.75 21.18 51.12
C HIS A 12 12.33 19.71 51.26
N GLY A 13 12.36 18.97 50.15
CA GLY A 13 12.31 17.51 50.12
C GLY A 13 12.86 16.98 48.81
N ASP A 14 14.16 16.63 48.82
CA ASP A 14 14.94 16.05 47.73
C ASP A 14 15.03 14.51 47.90
N ALA A 15 14.82 13.78 46.80
CA ALA A 15 15.19 12.40 46.47
C ALA A 15 14.17 11.89 45.43
N GLY A 16 14.48 11.40 44.24
CA GLY A 16 15.73 10.94 43.67
C GLY A 16 15.42 9.73 42.76
N ARG A 17 16.00 9.73 41.56
CA ARG A 17 16.19 8.62 40.59
C ARG A 17 15.06 8.27 39.62
N GLY A 18 15.40 8.36 38.33
CA GLY A 18 14.66 7.64 37.27
C GLY A 18 14.91 8.04 35.82
N MET A 19 16.10 8.53 35.44
CA MET A 19 16.46 8.79 34.03
C MET A 19 16.27 7.55 33.13
N ARG A 20 15.51 7.70 32.04
CA ARG A 20 15.83 7.06 30.74
C ARG A 20 15.56 8.02 29.59
N LYS A 21 16.63 8.73 29.19
CA LYS A 21 16.78 9.34 27.86
C LYS A 21 17.12 8.23 26.87
N THR A 22 16.28 7.97 25.86
CA THR A 22 16.70 7.25 24.65
C THR A 22 16.91 8.23 23.51
N LYS A 23 18.12 8.11 22.99
CA LYS A 23 18.85 9.03 22.12
C LYS A 23 18.40 8.81 20.68
N ARG A 24 18.11 9.91 19.97
CA ARG A 24 18.18 9.99 18.51
C ARG A 24 19.57 9.52 18.06
N THR A 25 19.63 8.59 17.11
CA THR A 25 20.80 8.45 16.22
C THR A 25 20.31 8.30 14.78
N ALA A 26 20.40 9.40 14.05
CA ALA A 26 20.55 9.38 12.61
C ALA A 26 21.89 8.71 12.28
N SER A 27 21.90 7.76 11.35
CA SER A 27 23.13 7.16 10.81
C SER A 27 23.15 7.37 9.30
N THR A 28 23.68 8.53 8.90
CA THR A 28 24.30 8.78 7.60
C THR A 28 25.50 7.84 7.44
N LYS A 29 25.45 6.88 6.50
CA LYS A 29 26.65 6.17 6.04
C LYS A 29 27.09 6.74 4.70
N SER A 30 28.13 7.57 4.76
CA SER A 30 28.87 8.08 3.61
C SER A 30 29.64 6.97 2.93
N ILE A 31 29.63 7.04 1.61
CA ILE A 31 30.43 6.30 0.65
C ILE A 31 31.91 6.63 0.86
N ARG A 32 32.77 5.62 1.10
CA ARG A 32 34.23 5.76 1.06
C ARG A 32 34.79 4.94 -0.10
N ARG A 33 35.04 5.61 -1.23
CA ARG A 33 35.88 5.15 -2.33
C ARG A 33 37.33 5.08 -1.82
N LYS A 34 38.04 3.98 -2.08
CA LYS A 34 39.49 3.90 -1.93
C LYS A 34 40.10 3.70 -3.32
N ARG A 35 40.69 4.78 -3.84
CA ARG A 35 41.67 4.78 -4.93
C ARG A 35 43.07 4.78 -4.30
N GLN A 36 43.98 4.01 -4.86
CA GLN A 36 45.45 4.14 -4.80
C GLN A 36 45.93 3.30 -6.00
N ALA A 37 46.25 3.87 -7.16
CA ALA A 37 47.43 4.70 -7.51
C ALA A 37 48.74 3.93 -7.26
N GLY A 38 49.40 3.56 -8.36
CA GLY A 38 50.68 2.86 -8.39
C GLY A 38 51.88 3.79 -8.14
N ASN A 39 53.04 3.17 -8.02
CA ASN A 39 54.33 3.81 -8.25
C ASN A 39 55.37 2.74 -8.63
N ASP A 40 56.12 3.04 -9.68
CA ASP A 40 57.22 2.26 -10.25
C ASP A 40 58.52 2.42 -9.44
N GLY A 41 59.47 1.48 -9.61
CA GLY A 41 60.85 1.64 -9.13
C GLY A 41 61.73 0.38 -9.06
N ALA A 42 62.27 -0.02 -10.22
CA ALA A 42 63.59 -0.60 -10.55
C ALA A 42 64.38 -1.59 -9.63
N ASP A 43 64.72 -2.74 -10.24
CA ASP A 43 66.00 -3.50 -10.34
C ASP A 43 66.96 -3.72 -9.14
N VAL A 44 67.33 -5.00 -8.89
CA VAL A 44 68.68 -5.61 -9.15
C VAL A 44 68.70 -7.10 -8.72
N CYS A 45 69.50 -7.87 -9.48
CA CYS A 45 69.76 -9.31 -9.62
C CYS A 45 70.03 -10.21 -8.38
N GLN A 46 69.77 -11.52 -8.60
CA GLN A 46 70.67 -12.70 -8.51
C GLN A 46 70.12 -13.93 -7.76
N ALA A 47 70.51 -15.10 -8.28
CA ALA A 47 69.98 -16.44 -8.06
C ALA A 47 70.42 -17.09 -6.74
N ASP A 48 69.60 -18.00 -6.18
CA ASP A 48 69.97 -19.43 -6.06
C ASP A 48 68.87 -20.34 -5.46
N SER A 49 68.99 -21.59 -5.86
CA SER A 49 68.31 -22.87 -5.61
C SER A 49 67.45 -23.16 -4.35
N HIS A 50 66.40 -23.96 -4.64
CA HIS A 50 65.83 -25.11 -3.89
C HIS A 50 65.35 -24.95 -2.44
N THR A 51 64.04 -25.14 -2.21
CA THR A 51 63.46 -26.36 -1.59
C THR A 51 61.94 -26.25 -1.50
N GLY A 52 61.26 -27.39 -1.69
CA GLY A 52 59.84 -27.45 -1.94
C GLY A 52 58.96 -27.32 -0.70
N GLU A 53 57.80 -26.70 -0.91
CA GLU A 53 56.51 -27.08 -0.34
C GLU A 53 55.42 -26.39 -1.19
N PRO A 54 54.39 -27.09 -1.69
CA PRO A 54 53.30 -26.43 -2.39
C PRO A 54 52.50 -25.58 -1.38
N PRO A 55 52.23 -24.29 -1.65
CA PRO A 55 51.42 -23.50 -0.76
C PRO A 55 50.00 -24.07 -0.76
N VAL A 56 49.60 -24.56 0.42
CA VAL A 56 48.24 -24.96 0.79
C VAL A 56 47.24 -24.05 0.11
N ALA A 57 46.40 -24.67 -0.73
CA ALA A 57 45.37 -24.01 -1.50
C ALA A 57 44.60 -23.01 -0.62
N LYS A 58 44.82 -21.72 -0.89
CA LYS A 58 43.96 -20.65 -0.35
C LYS A 58 42.54 -21.03 -0.75
N LYS A 59 41.70 -21.37 0.25
CA LYS A 59 40.27 -21.61 0.12
C LYS A 59 39.72 -20.60 -0.90
N ILE A 60 39.44 -21.10 -2.11
CA ILE A 60 38.72 -20.35 -3.13
C ILE A 60 37.44 -19.92 -2.44
N ARG A 61 37.29 -18.60 -2.27
CA ARG A 61 36.09 -17.98 -1.73
C ARG A 61 34.94 -18.48 -2.57
N THR A 62 34.19 -19.46 -2.05
CA THR A 62 33.03 -20.06 -2.73
C THR A 62 32.17 -18.92 -3.23
N GLN A 63 32.07 -18.78 -4.56
CA GLN A 63 31.22 -17.77 -5.16
C GLN A 63 29.81 -17.98 -4.59
N SER A 64 29.15 -16.87 -4.21
CA SER A 64 27.78 -16.96 -3.71
C SER A 64 26.91 -17.64 -4.77
N GLN A 65 26.00 -18.54 -4.37
CA GLN A 65 25.05 -19.19 -5.28
C GLN A 65 24.28 -18.18 -6.16
N PHE A 66 24.09 -16.96 -5.67
CA PHE A 66 23.49 -15.87 -6.44
C PHE A 66 24.42 -15.33 -7.55
N THR A 67 25.73 -15.26 -7.28
CA THR A 67 26.73 -14.87 -8.29
C THR A 67 26.80 -15.90 -9.41
N GLU A 68 26.80 -17.19 -9.07
CA GLU A 68 26.74 -18.28 -10.05
C GLU A 68 25.46 -18.22 -10.89
N LEU A 69 24.31 -17.97 -10.25
CA LEU A 69 23.03 -17.78 -10.94
C LEU A 69 23.08 -16.62 -11.94
N ARG A 70 23.64 -15.47 -11.55
CA ARG A 70 23.79 -14.33 -12.47
C ARG A 70 24.72 -14.63 -13.65
N LEU A 71 25.81 -15.37 -13.43
CA LEU A 71 26.73 -15.75 -14.50
C LEU A 71 26.12 -16.79 -15.45
N SER A 72 25.17 -17.59 -14.97
CA SER A 72 24.47 -18.58 -15.79
C SER A 72 23.38 -17.98 -16.69
N ILE A 73 22.81 -16.83 -16.32
CA ILE A 73 21.77 -16.13 -17.10
C ILE A 73 22.46 -15.24 -18.14
N LYS A 74 22.78 -15.83 -19.31
CA LYS A 74 23.46 -15.12 -20.42
C LYS A 74 22.53 -14.80 -21.58
N ASN A 75 21.64 -15.72 -21.91
CA ASN A 75 20.68 -15.62 -23.02
C ASN A 75 19.38 -16.37 -22.68
N ALA A 76 18.32 -16.20 -23.49
CA ALA A 76 17.02 -16.83 -23.25
C ALA A 76 17.10 -18.37 -23.15
N SER A 77 17.91 -19.00 -24.00
CA SER A 77 18.15 -20.46 -23.99
C SER A 77 18.74 -20.94 -22.65
N SER A 78 19.75 -20.23 -22.13
CA SER A 78 20.36 -20.57 -20.84
C SER A 78 19.39 -20.42 -19.67
N VAL A 79 18.49 -19.44 -19.73
CA VAL A 79 17.42 -19.27 -18.74
C VAL A 79 16.42 -20.42 -18.80
N ALA A 80 15.99 -20.80 -20.00
CA ALA A 80 15.08 -21.92 -20.21
C ALA A 80 15.69 -23.25 -19.71
N ALA A 81 16.93 -23.54 -20.09
CA ALA A 81 17.65 -24.72 -19.61
C ALA A 81 17.79 -24.73 -18.07
N LEU A 82 18.03 -23.56 -17.47
CA LEU A 82 18.13 -23.42 -16.02
C LEU A 82 16.78 -23.66 -15.32
N ILE A 83 15.66 -23.22 -15.91
CA ILE A 83 14.32 -23.52 -15.41
C ILE A 83 14.04 -25.02 -15.48
N GLN A 84 14.27 -25.65 -16.64
CA GLN A 84 14.05 -27.08 -16.83
C GLN A 84 14.89 -27.94 -15.87
N HIS A 85 16.19 -27.64 -15.77
CA HIS A 85 17.12 -28.38 -14.91
C HIS A 85 16.77 -28.28 -13.41
N ASN A 86 16.24 -27.15 -12.96
CA ASN A 86 15.97 -26.90 -11.54
C ASN A 86 14.50 -27.08 -11.13
N LEU A 87 13.62 -27.47 -12.06
CA LEU A 87 12.16 -27.57 -11.86
C LEU A 87 11.78 -28.47 -10.69
N SER A 88 12.42 -29.63 -10.58
CA SER A 88 12.13 -30.63 -9.54
C SER A 88 12.88 -30.42 -8.23
N THR A 89 13.92 -29.58 -8.22
CA THR A 89 14.87 -29.45 -7.10
C THR A 89 14.81 -28.05 -6.49
N LYS A 90 15.49 -27.07 -7.08
CA LYS A 90 15.70 -25.74 -6.48
C LYS A 90 14.50 -24.82 -6.62
N LEU A 91 13.73 -24.96 -7.71
CA LEU A 91 12.52 -24.18 -7.95
C LEU A 91 11.43 -24.43 -6.91
N ARG A 92 11.54 -25.48 -6.08
CA ARG A 92 10.66 -25.66 -4.93
C ARG A 92 10.91 -24.70 -3.79
N THR A 93 12.13 -24.20 -3.66
CA THR A 93 12.53 -23.39 -2.51
C THR A 93 12.26 -21.90 -2.75
N PRO A 94 11.59 -21.19 -1.81
CA PRO A 94 11.30 -19.77 -1.98
C PRO A 94 12.55 -18.91 -2.15
N ARG A 95 13.62 -19.26 -1.44
CA ARG A 95 14.90 -18.54 -1.49
C ARG A 95 15.49 -18.54 -2.89
N TRP A 96 15.46 -19.68 -3.59
CA TRP A 96 16.01 -19.79 -4.92
C TRP A 96 15.13 -19.07 -5.94
N VAL A 97 13.80 -19.25 -5.86
CA VAL A 97 12.86 -18.54 -6.75
C VAL A 97 12.98 -17.02 -6.62
N ASN A 98 13.14 -16.50 -5.41
CA ASN A 98 13.38 -15.08 -5.18
C ASN A 98 14.74 -14.61 -5.73
N SER A 99 15.77 -15.43 -5.61
CA SER A 99 17.09 -15.16 -6.20
C SER A 99 17.03 -15.14 -7.72
N PHE A 100 16.24 -16.05 -8.31
CA PHE A 100 15.98 -16.10 -9.75
C PHE A 100 15.27 -14.84 -10.23
N PHE A 101 14.18 -14.42 -9.59
CA PHE A 101 13.49 -13.18 -9.97
C PHE A 101 14.40 -11.94 -9.83
N GLN A 102 15.21 -11.87 -8.76
CA GLN A 102 16.21 -10.80 -8.64
C GLN A 102 17.25 -10.81 -9.76
N ALA A 103 17.70 -11.99 -10.20
CA ALA A 103 18.63 -12.08 -11.32
C ALA A 103 17.96 -11.65 -12.63
N MET A 104 16.73 -12.09 -12.88
CA MET A 104 15.93 -11.71 -14.06
C MET A 104 15.60 -10.21 -14.11
N SER A 105 15.33 -9.58 -12.96
CA SER A 105 15.08 -8.13 -12.84
C SER A 105 16.25 -7.27 -13.33
N ASN A 106 17.47 -7.80 -13.30
CA ASN A 106 18.66 -7.09 -13.81
C ASN A 106 18.98 -7.40 -15.29
N CYS A 107 18.16 -8.22 -15.96
CA CYS A 107 18.41 -8.63 -17.34
C CYS A 107 17.83 -7.62 -18.34
N PRO A 108 18.50 -7.39 -19.49
CA PRO A 108 18.00 -6.54 -20.57
C PRO A 108 16.60 -6.93 -21.05
N GLU A 109 15.86 -5.97 -21.65
CA GLU A 109 14.52 -6.24 -22.19
C GLU A 109 14.54 -7.24 -23.34
N ASP A 110 15.53 -7.16 -24.23
CA ASP A 110 15.63 -8.06 -25.38
C ASP A 110 15.74 -9.54 -24.96
N LEU A 111 16.52 -9.84 -23.92
CA LEU A 111 16.65 -11.20 -23.39
C LEU A 111 15.29 -11.72 -22.90
N PHE A 112 14.55 -10.89 -22.18
CA PHE A 112 13.24 -11.26 -21.65
C PHE A 112 12.19 -11.39 -22.75
N ALA A 113 12.22 -10.51 -23.75
CA ALA A 113 11.36 -10.57 -24.91
C ALA A 113 11.59 -11.85 -25.72
N THR A 114 12.86 -12.25 -25.93
CA THR A 114 13.21 -13.54 -26.55
C THR A 114 12.74 -14.71 -25.70
N LEU A 115 12.91 -14.65 -24.37
CA LEU A 115 12.41 -15.68 -23.45
C LEU A 115 10.88 -15.85 -23.57
N CYS A 116 10.12 -14.76 -23.56
CA CYS A 116 8.67 -14.79 -23.73
C CYS A 116 8.20 -15.19 -25.13
N ARG A 117 9.05 -15.04 -26.16
CA ARG A 117 8.69 -15.41 -27.54
C ARG A 117 8.97 -16.88 -27.82
N GLU A 118 10.15 -17.36 -27.45
CA GLU A 118 10.68 -18.67 -27.85
C GLU A 118 10.43 -19.76 -26.80
N TYR A 119 10.47 -19.41 -25.51
CA TYR A 119 10.46 -20.34 -24.37
C TYR A 119 9.21 -20.12 -23.50
N LYS A 120 8.04 -20.15 -24.16
CA LYS A 120 6.73 -19.84 -23.55
C LYS A 120 6.40 -20.77 -22.39
N ARG A 121 6.72 -22.06 -22.54
CA ARG A 121 6.45 -23.10 -21.54
C ARG A 121 7.21 -22.84 -20.24
N GLU A 122 8.49 -22.47 -20.33
CA GLU A 122 9.34 -22.19 -19.17
C GLU A 122 8.88 -20.94 -18.41
N VAL A 123 8.42 -19.91 -19.12
CA VAL A 123 7.80 -18.74 -18.50
C VAL A 123 6.53 -19.12 -17.74
N CYS A 124 5.68 -19.98 -18.32
CA CYS A 124 4.50 -20.50 -17.64
C CYS A 124 4.84 -21.31 -16.39
N LEU A 125 5.83 -22.21 -16.45
CA LEU A 125 6.28 -22.97 -15.28
C LEU A 125 6.74 -22.05 -14.14
N MET A 126 7.41 -20.93 -14.47
CA MET A 126 7.79 -19.94 -13.47
C MET A 126 6.60 -19.18 -12.88
N LEU A 127 5.57 -18.89 -13.69
CA LEU A 127 4.32 -18.28 -13.21
C LEU A 127 3.53 -19.24 -12.32
N GLU A 128 3.42 -20.52 -12.69
CA GLU A 128 2.81 -21.55 -11.85
C GLU A 128 3.53 -21.66 -10.52
N ARG A 129 4.87 -21.73 -10.55
CA ARG A 129 5.67 -21.80 -9.32
C ARG A 129 5.53 -20.56 -8.47
N MET A 130 5.43 -19.38 -9.09
CA MET A 130 5.15 -18.13 -8.38
C MET A 130 3.78 -18.19 -7.70
N LEU A 131 2.73 -18.59 -8.42
CA LEU A 131 1.39 -18.74 -7.86
C LEU A 131 1.43 -19.68 -6.65
N GLU A 132 1.97 -20.88 -6.82
CA GLU A 132 2.04 -21.92 -5.79
C GLU A 132 2.77 -21.42 -4.52
N LEU A 133 3.90 -20.71 -4.67
CA LEU A 133 4.67 -20.20 -3.54
C LEU A 133 3.97 -19.08 -2.77
N TYR A 134 3.24 -18.22 -3.47
CA TYR A 134 2.64 -17.02 -2.87
C TYR A 134 1.16 -17.19 -2.51
N THR A 135 0.47 -18.24 -2.99
CA THR A 135 -0.88 -18.62 -2.54
C THR A 135 -0.86 -19.67 -1.44
N ASN A 136 0.05 -20.65 -1.49
CA ASN A 136 0.01 -21.80 -0.56
C ASN A 136 0.76 -21.54 0.76
N SER A 137 1.14 -20.29 1.03
CA SER A 137 1.71 -19.89 2.32
C SER A 137 0.68 -19.82 3.47
N GLY A 138 -0.44 -20.56 3.35
CA GLY A 138 -1.56 -20.63 4.30
C GLY A 138 -1.32 -21.52 5.52
N GLY A 139 -0.09 -22.03 5.73
CA GLY A 139 0.31 -22.53 7.04
C GLY A 139 0.43 -21.36 8.02
N ALA A 140 -0.10 -21.52 9.24
CA ALA A 140 -0.34 -20.48 10.25
C ALA A 140 0.87 -19.58 10.67
N HIS A 141 2.05 -19.71 10.07
CA HIS A 141 3.25 -19.02 10.52
C HIS A 141 4.09 -18.26 9.49
N MET A 142 3.77 -18.22 8.18
CA MET A 142 4.52 -17.30 7.30
C MET A 142 3.84 -17.05 5.95
N GLN A 143 2.98 -16.03 5.85
CA GLN A 143 2.58 -15.50 4.56
C GLN A 143 3.80 -14.86 3.89
N MET A 144 4.26 -15.42 2.77
CA MET A 144 5.43 -14.88 2.09
C MET A 144 5.06 -13.61 1.34
N LYS A 145 5.73 -12.51 1.71
CA LYS A 145 5.58 -11.24 0.99
C LYS A 145 6.23 -11.35 -0.39
N MET A 146 5.47 -11.04 -1.43
CA MET A 146 6.00 -10.92 -2.78
C MET A 146 7.06 -9.83 -2.87
N LEU A 147 8.23 -10.17 -3.41
CA LEU A 147 9.33 -9.22 -3.59
C LEU A 147 9.11 -8.34 -4.83
N PRO A 148 9.69 -7.12 -4.87
CA PRO A 148 9.60 -6.23 -6.04
C PRO A 148 10.03 -6.89 -7.36
N ALA A 149 11.03 -7.77 -7.32
CA ALA A 149 11.50 -8.49 -8.51
C ALA A 149 10.48 -9.51 -9.05
N ALA A 150 9.66 -10.12 -8.17
CA ALA A 150 8.58 -11.00 -8.59
C ALA A 150 7.45 -10.19 -9.26
N HIS A 151 7.13 -9.02 -8.71
CA HIS A 151 6.18 -8.08 -9.32
C HIS A 151 6.64 -7.64 -10.71
N GLU A 152 7.92 -7.28 -10.84
CA GLU A 152 8.52 -6.92 -12.14
C GLU A 152 8.41 -8.06 -13.16
N PHE A 153 8.72 -9.30 -12.77
CA PHE A 153 8.62 -10.43 -13.68
C PHE A 153 7.22 -10.55 -14.29
N ILE A 154 6.16 -10.42 -13.48
CA ILE A 154 4.78 -10.45 -13.96
C ILE A 154 4.49 -9.26 -14.89
N ILE A 155 4.94 -8.06 -14.52
CA ILE A 155 4.74 -6.84 -15.31
C ILE A 155 5.39 -7.01 -16.69
N ARG A 156 6.62 -7.54 -16.76
CA ARG A 156 7.32 -7.80 -18.01
C ARG A 156 6.66 -8.90 -18.83
N CYS A 157 6.13 -9.95 -18.19
CA CYS A 157 5.28 -10.93 -18.88
C CYS A 157 4.05 -10.28 -19.54
N GLU A 158 3.35 -9.40 -18.82
CA GLU A 158 2.21 -8.67 -19.39
C GLU A 158 2.60 -7.77 -20.56
N GLN A 159 3.71 -7.04 -20.43
CA GLN A 159 4.25 -6.18 -21.50
C GLN A 159 4.63 -6.97 -22.74
N ASN A 160 5.12 -8.20 -22.58
CA ASN A 160 5.46 -9.12 -23.67
C ASN A 160 4.28 -9.99 -24.13
N GLY A 161 3.05 -9.61 -23.80
CA GLY A 161 1.84 -10.19 -24.41
C GLY A 161 1.40 -11.54 -23.85
N VAL A 162 1.95 -12.02 -22.73
CA VAL A 162 1.57 -13.31 -22.10
C VAL A 162 0.08 -13.39 -21.74
N ARG A 163 -0.59 -12.24 -21.60
CA ARG A 163 -2.02 -12.15 -21.31
C ARG A 163 -2.93 -12.30 -22.55
N LYS A 164 -2.36 -12.21 -23.77
CA LYS A 164 -3.11 -12.34 -25.03
C LYS A 164 -3.54 -13.79 -25.24
N ASN A 165 -4.69 -14.01 -25.88
CA ASN A 165 -5.20 -15.36 -26.11
C ASN A 165 -4.30 -16.17 -27.07
N GLU A 166 -3.64 -15.50 -28.02
CA GLU A 166 -2.62 -16.06 -28.94
C GLU A 166 -1.49 -16.79 -28.18
N TRP A 167 -1.23 -16.38 -26.94
CA TRP A 167 -0.17 -17.00 -26.15
C TRP A 167 -0.52 -18.42 -25.71
N SER A 168 -1.80 -18.72 -25.49
CA SER A 168 -2.28 -20.05 -25.11
C SER A 168 -2.34 -21.00 -26.31
N THR A 169 -2.72 -20.49 -27.49
CA THR A 169 -2.82 -21.30 -28.73
C THR A 169 -1.45 -21.79 -29.16
N ASP A 170 -0.44 -20.92 -29.14
CA ASP A 170 0.92 -21.24 -29.56
C ASP A 170 1.60 -22.31 -28.68
N ILE A 171 1.21 -22.42 -27.40
CA ILE A 171 1.72 -23.46 -26.50
C ILE A 171 1.10 -24.82 -26.88
N LEU A 172 -0.22 -24.83 -27.13
CA LEU A 172 -0.95 -26.04 -27.50
C LEU A 172 -0.50 -26.57 -28.87
N GLU A 173 -0.23 -25.69 -29.84
CA GLU A 173 0.27 -26.08 -31.16
C GLU A 173 1.68 -26.67 -31.11
N LYS A 174 2.59 -26.11 -30.29
CA LYS A 174 3.94 -26.65 -30.13
C LYS A 174 3.98 -27.96 -29.35
N ASP A 175 3.11 -28.15 -28.36
CA ASP A 175 3.00 -29.42 -27.63
C ASP A 175 2.28 -30.49 -28.49
N GLY A 176 1.37 -30.09 -29.40
CA GLY A 176 0.64 -30.98 -30.31
C GLY A 176 1.39 -31.37 -31.59
N ALA A 177 2.39 -30.60 -32.02
CA ALA A 177 3.17 -30.88 -33.24
C ALA A 177 4.21 -32.00 -33.10
N THR A 178 4.20 -32.76 -32.00
CA THR A 178 5.13 -33.88 -31.78
C THR A 178 4.56 -35.25 -32.15
N GLU A 179 3.37 -35.31 -32.75
CA GLU A 179 2.78 -36.55 -33.25
C GLU A 179 2.29 -36.37 -34.70
N GLY A 180 2.99 -36.99 -35.65
CA GLY A 180 2.46 -37.27 -36.98
C GLY A 180 3.23 -36.68 -38.15
N ASP A 181 4.46 -37.13 -38.38
CA ASP A 181 4.99 -37.19 -39.75
C ASP A 181 5.53 -38.62 -40.00
N GLN A 182 4.62 -39.50 -40.42
CA GLN A 182 4.98 -40.75 -41.08
C GLN A 182 4.51 -40.65 -42.53
N THR A 183 5.49 -40.40 -43.39
CA THR A 183 5.47 -40.66 -44.83
C THR A 183 5.06 -42.11 -45.09
N ASN A 184 3.87 -42.33 -45.65
CA ASN A 184 3.50 -43.61 -46.27
C ASN A 184 4.05 -43.66 -47.70
N VAL A 185 5.20 -44.34 -47.86
CA VAL A 185 5.61 -44.95 -49.12
C VAL A 185 5.44 -46.46 -48.96
N THR A 186 4.58 -47.02 -49.81
CA THR A 186 4.31 -48.46 -49.98
C THR A 186 5.54 -49.19 -50.54
N VAL A 187 5.84 -50.40 -50.04
CA VAL A 187 6.21 -51.64 -50.80
C VAL A 187 6.62 -52.76 -49.82
N ASP A 188 6.23 -53.98 -50.21
CA ASP A 188 6.23 -55.29 -49.56
C ASP A 188 7.48 -55.80 -48.79
N GLY A 189 7.19 -56.63 -47.77
CA GLY A 189 7.74 -57.99 -47.72
C GLY A 189 8.78 -58.36 -46.66
N LYS A 190 8.36 -59.25 -45.74
CA LYS A 190 9.15 -60.34 -45.10
C LYS A 190 9.95 -60.03 -43.81
N ALA A 191 9.47 -60.62 -42.71
CA ALA A 191 10.20 -60.90 -41.46
C ALA A 191 11.29 -61.99 -41.68
N PRO A 192 12.34 -62.18 -40.84
CA PRO A 192 12.29 -62.10 -39.36
C PRO A 192 13.52 -61.54 -38.61
N SER A 193 13.26 -61.24 -37.32
CA SER A 193 14.13 -61.24 -36.12
C SER A 193 15.57 -60.73 -36.18
N SER A 194 15.92 -59.78 -35.31
CA SER A 194 16.92 -59.95 -34.23
C SER A 194 17.09 -58.66 -33.43
N GLN A 195 17.35 -58.84 -32.14
CA GLN A 195 17.49 -57.83 -31.08
C GLN A 195 18.66 -56.85 -31.30
N SER A 196 18.45 -55.59 -30.94
CA SER A 196 19.40 -54.85 -30.08
C SER A 196 18.71 -53.65 -29.46
N ALA A 197 18.66 -53.68 -28.12
CA ALA A 197 18.14 -52.63 -27.27
C ALA A 197 19.02 -51.39 -27.38
N VAL A 198 18.43 -50.29 -27.86
CA VAL A 198 18.96 -48.94 -27.67
C VAL A 198 18.21 -48.38 -26.47
N ASP A 199 18.97 -47.91 -25.47
CA ASP A 199 18.45 -47.23 -24.28
C ASP A 199 17.53 -46.07 -24.69
N ALA A 200 16.22 -46.34 -24.62
CA ALA A 200 15.19 -45.34 -24.78
C ALA A 200 15.16 -44.50 -23.50
N VAL A 201 15.77 -43.31 -23.56
CA VAL A 201 15.48 -42.21 -22.66
C VAL A 201 13.97 -41.97 -22.75
N THR A 202 13.26 -42.41 -21.72
CA THR A 202 11.82 -42.15 -21.57
C THR A 202 11.63 -40.63 -21.52
N PRO A 203 10.81 -40.02 -22.40
CA PRO A 203 10.47 -38.62 -22.28
C PRO A 203 9.67 -38.47 -20.98
N LYS A 204 10.29 -37.83 -19.98
CA LYS A 204 9.62 -37.41 -18.75
C LYS A 204 8.42 -36.56 -19.17
N ALA A 205 7.21 -37.10 -19.01
CA ALA A 205 5.98 -36.38 -19.25
C ALA A 205 6.00 -35.07 -18.43
N VAL A 206 6.18 -33.96 -19.13
CA VAL A 206 6.20 -32.62 -18.52
C VAL A 206 4.74 -32.22 -18.25
N PRO A 207 4.40 -31.71 -17.05
CA PRO A 207 3.01 -31.47 -16.66
C PRO A 207 2.27 -30.58 -17.66
N LEU A 208 1.01 -30.95 -17.92
CA LEU A 208 0.02 -30.09 -18.58
C LEU A 208 -0.21 -28.86 -17.70
N LEU A 209 -0.19 -27.67 -18.30
CA LEU A 209 -0.48 -26.41 -17.61
C LEU A 209 -1.90 -26.44 -17.03
N VAL A 210 -2.02 -26.29 -15.71
CA VAL A 210 -3.31 -26.40 -15.00
C VAL A 210 -4.18 -25.15 -15.21
N LEU A 211 -3.55 -24.01 -15.49
CA LEU A 211 -4.20 -22.74 -15.71
C LEU A 211 -3.65 -22.08 -16.98
N SER A 212 -4.51 -21.35 -17.69
CA SER A 212 -4.05 -20.55 -18.83
C SER A 212 -3.04 -19.49 -18.37
N PRO A 213 -2.07 -19.08 -19.21
CA PRO A 213 -1.12 -18.01 -18.90
C PRO A 213 -1.82 -16.72 -18.43
N ARG A 214 -2.96 -16.40 -19.06
CA ARG A 214 -3.83 -15.28 -18.70
C ARG A 214 -4.38 -15.41 -17.28
N ASP A 215 -4.86 -16.59 -16.90
CA ASP A 215 -5.41 -16.85 -15.56
C ASP A 215 -4.34 -16.87 -14.49
N LEU A 216 -3.14 -17.39 -14.80
CA LEU A 216 -1.97 -17.32 -13.93
C LEU A 216 -1.64 -15.86 -13.60
N ILE A 217 -1.44 -15.01 -14.61
CA ILE A 217 -1.17 -13.59 -14.39
C ILE A 217 -2.28 -12.93 -13.57
N LYS A 218 -3.55 -13.21 -13.88
CA LYS A 218 -4.69 -12.62 -13.17
C LYS A 218 -4.70 -13.02 -11.68
N LYS A 219 -4.48 -14.30 -11.37
CA LYS A 219 -4.46 -14.81 -9.99
C LYS A 219 -3.27 -14.26 -9.22
N ILE A 220 -2.07 -14.29 -9.80
CA ILE A 220 -0.86 -13.77 -9.14
C ILE A 220 -0.97 -12.26 -8.90
N ALA A 221 -1.45 -11.49 -9.87
CA ALA A 221 -1.65 -10.05 -9.74
C ALA A 221 -2.67 -9.66 -8.65
N ALA A 222 -3.52 -10.60 -8.23
CA ALA A 222 -4.48 -10.41 -7.15
C ALA A 222 -3.92 -10.72 -5.75
N ILE A 223 -2.74 -11.35 -5.64
CA ILE A 223 -2.11 -11.70 -4.35
C ILE A 223 -1.66 -10.44 -3.59
N ASP A 224 -0.90 -9.57 -4.27
CA ASP A 224 -0.40 -8.32 -3.70
C ASP A 224 -0.62 -7.15 -4.69
N PRO A 225 -1.86 -6.63 -4.78
CA PRO A 225 -2.21 -5.57 -5.72
C PRO A 225 -1.47 -4.26 -5.42
N ARG A 226 -1.13 -4.03 -4.15
CA ARG A 226 -0.37 -2.86 -3.70
C ARG A 226 1.07 -2.94 -4.23
N GLY A 227 1.81 -4.00 -3.91
CA GLY A 227 3.20 -4.16 -4.31
C GLY A 227 3.36 -4.15 -5.83
N ARG A 228 2.40 -4.72 -6.56
CA ARG A 228 2.36 -4.66 -8.02
C ARG A 228 2.21 -3.24 -8.55
N LEU A 229 1.30 -2.44 -7.98
CA LEU A 229 1.11 -1.04 -8.40
C LEU A 229 2.32 -0.18 -8.03
N GLU A 230 2.91 -0.39 -6.85
CA GLU A 230 4.17 0.27 -6.47
C GLU A 230 5.27 -0.03 -7.49
N ARG A 231 5.41 -1.29 -7.91
CA ARG A 231 6.44 -1.68 -8.88
C ARG A 231 6.17 -1.13 -10.28
N LEU A 232 4.91 -1.08 -10.73
CA LEU A 232 4.53 -0.45 -12.01
C LEU A 232 4.93 1.03 -12.05
N ILE A 233 4.69 1.77 -10.95
CA ILE A 233 5.12 3.16 -10.83
C ILE A 233 6.65 3.24 -10.91
N GLU A 234 7.37 2.41 -10.18
CA GLU A 234 8.85 2.41 -10.19
C GLU A 234 9.44 2.14 -11.57
N MET A 235 8.81 1.26 -12.35
CA MET A 235 9.24 0.87 -13.70
C MET A 235 8.80 1.83 -14.81
N SER A 236 7.91 2.78 -14.53
CA SER A 236 7.45 3.73 -15.56
C SER A 236 8.63 4.53 -16.11
N THR A 237 8.78 4.58 -17.44
CA THR A 237 9.85 5.38 -18.08
C THR A 237 9.28 6.44 -19.01
N THR A 238 8.02 6.32 -19.42
CA THR A 238 7.33 7.24 -20.33
C THR A 238 6.13 7.91 -19.65
N VAL A 239 5.64 9.00 -20.23
CA VAL A 239 4.42 9.69 -19.75
C VAL A 239 3.20 8.78 -19.90
N LEU A 240 3.15 7.98 -20.97
CA LEU A 240 2.09 6.99 -21.20
C LEU A 240 2.04 5.92 -20.07
N ASP A 241 3.19 5.49 -19.56
CA ASP A 241 3.22 4.54 -18.43
C ASP A 241 2.68 5.16 -17.15
N LEU A 242 2.97 6.45 -16.91
CA LEU A 242 2.41 7.19 -15.78
C LEU A 242 0.89 7.28 -15.89
N HIS A 243 0.37 7.54 -17.10
CA HIS A 243 -1.06 7.60 -17.36
C HIS A 243 -1.75 6.26 -17.09
N LYS A 244 -1.14 5.14 -17.52
CA LYS A 244 -1.62 3.79 -17.18
C LYS A 244 -1.63 3.55 -15.67
N CYS A 245 -0.61 4.02 -14.94
CA CYS A 245 -0.55 3.91 -13.49
C CYS A 245 -1.63 4.77 -12.80
N ALA A 246 -1.82 6.00 -13.26
CA ALA A 246 -2.84 6.93 -12.75
C ALA A 246 -4.25 6.33 -12.92
N ASN A 247 -4.58 5.83 -14.11
CA ASN A 247 -5.87 5.18 -14.38
C ASN A 247 -6.10 3.93 -13.51
N ARG A 248 -5.07 3.12 -13.27
CA ARG A 248 -5.17 1.96 -12.37
C ARG A 248 -5.43 2.39 -10.92
N LEU A 249 -4.78 3.46 -10.46
CA LEU A 249 -4.98 4.01 -9.14
C LEU A 249 -6.37 4.67 -9.00
N LEU A 250 -6.86 5.35 -10.04
CA LEU A 250 -8.20 5.92 -10.10
C LEU A 250 -9.29 4.85 -9.95
N LYS A 251 -9.24 3.80 -10.76
CA LYS A 251 -10.17 2.66 -10.66
C LYS A 251 -10.16 2.02 -9.26
N LYS A 252 -8.99 1.94 -8.62
CA LYS A 252 -8.85 1.46 -7.24
C LYS A 252 -9.47 2.42 -6.22
N SER A 253 -9.37 3.73 -6.44
CA SER A 253 -10.00 4.72 -5.59
C SER A 253 -11.53 4.68 -5.69
N GLU A 254 -12.09 4.50 -6.88
CA GLU A 254 -13.55 4.43 -7.09
C GLU A 254 -14.14 3.16 -6.45
N THR A 255 -13.54 2.01 -6.72
CA THR A 255 -14.01 0.70 -6.23
C THR A 255 -13.88 0.50 -4.72
N ALA A 256 -13.10 1.31 -4.02
CA ALA A 256 -12.91 1.20 -2.57
C ALA A 256 -14.12 1.65 -1.72
N GLY A 257 -15.21 2.14 -2.33
CA GLY A 257 -16.47 2.47 -1.65
C GLY A 257 -17.47 1.31 -1.58
N ALA A 258 -17.35 0.31 -2.47
CA ALA A 258 -18.05 -0.96 -2.31
C ALA A 258 -17.23 -1.85 -1.37
N GLU A 259 -17.86 -2.57 -0.45
CA GLU A 259 -17.29 -3.38 0.65
C GLU A 259 -16.32 -4.51 0.21
N SER A 260 -15.34 -4.23 -0.64
CA SER A 260 -14.32 -5.18 -1.03
C SER A 260 -13.18 -5.10 -0.01
N GLU A 261 -12.94 -6.21 0.66
CA GLU A 261 -11.79 -6.52 1.52
C GLU A 261 -10.42 -6.31 0.82
N LYS A 262 -10.44 -6.02 -0.50
CA LYS A 262 -9.27 -5.80 -1.37
C LYS A 262 -9.05 -4.32 -1.74
N SER A 263 -9.74 -3.40 -1.08
CA SER A 263 -9.53 -1.96 -1.25
C SER A 263 -8.21 -1.52 -0.60
N LEU A 264 -7.54 -0.53 -1.20
CA LEU A 264 -6.29 0.00 -0.66
C LEU A 264 -6.62 0.94 0.51
N ASP A 265 -5.95 0.78 1.65
CA ASP A 265 -6.14 1.67 2.79
C ASP A 265 -5.72 3.12 2.47
N TYR A 266 -6.22 4.06 3.27
CA TYR A 266 -5.97 5.50 3.10
C TYR A 266 -4.47 5.84 3.06
N ALA A 267 -3.68 5.25 3.96
CA ALA A 267 -2.25 5.54 4.07
C ALA A 267 -1.48 5.05 2.83
N THR A 268 -1.86 3.90 2.29
CA THR A 268 -1.32 3.28 1.09
C THR A 268 -1.70 4.11 -0.13
N MET A 269 -2.95 4.58 -0.23
CA MET A 269 -3.36 5.51 -1.29
C MET A 269 -2.52 6.79 -1.27
N CYS A 270 -2.36 7.44 -0.11
CA CYS A 270 -1.52 8.63 0.03
C CYS A 270 -0.06 8.37 -0.39
N GLN A 271 0.50 7.21 -0.02
CA GLN A 271 1.86 6.81 -0.40
C GLN A 271 1.98 6.62 -1.91
N LEU A 272 1.01 5.93 -2.55
CA LEU A 272 1.00 5.68 -3.99
C LEU A 272 0.85 6.97 -4.80
N ILE A 273 -0.05 7.87 -4.40
CA ILE A 273 -0.18 9.21 -4.99
C ILE A 273 1.17 9.95 -4.92
N GLY A 274 1.80 9.96 -3.73
CA GLY A 274 3.09 10.60 -3.53
C GLY A 274 4.23 9.97 -4.35
N LYS A 275 4.24 8.64 -4.51
CA LYS A 275 5.20 7.92 -5.35
C LYS A 275 5.00 8.24 -6.83
N LEU A 276 3.75 8.20 -7.31
CA LEU A 276 3.42 8.50 -8.70
C LEU A 276 3.75 9.96 -9.05
N ALA A 277 3.43 10.92 -8.18
CA ALA A 277 3.79 12.31 -8.38
C ALA A 277 5.32 12.52 -8.45
N SER A 278 6.06 11.87 -7.54
CA SER A 278 7.53 11.94 -7.54
C SER A 278 8.14 11.29 -8.78
N LYS A 279 7.55 10.18 -9.24
CA LYS A 279 7.99 9.48 -10.45
C LYS A 279 7.68 10.28 -11.71
N ALA A 280 6.50 10.91 -11.77
CA ALA A 280 6.10 11.76 -12.88
C ALA A 280 7.11 12.87 -13.12
N ARG A 281 7.50 13.59 -12.06
CA ARG A 281 8.58 14.57 -12.11
C ARG A 281 9.86 14.00 -12.72
N ARG A 282 10.34 12.85 -12.24
CA ARG A 282 11.60 12.24 -12.72
C ARG A 282 11.53 11.83 -14.19
N VAL A 283 10.39 11.31 -14.64
CA VAL A 283 10.17 10.97 -16.05
C VAL A 283 10.21 12.23 -16.90
N CYS A 284 9.52 13.30 -16.48
CA CYS A 284 9.57 14.59 -17.17
C CYS A 284 10.99 15.20 -17.17
N GLU A 285 11.75 15.08 -16.07
CA GLU A 285 13.16 15.50 -16.00
C GLU A 285 14.03 14.77 -17.03
N VAL A 286 13.81 13.48 -17.26
CA VAL A 286 14.50 12.72 -18.31
C VAL A 286 14.12 13.24 -19.69
N VAL A 287 12.82 13.48 -19.94
CA VAL A 287 12.34 14.07 -21.20
C VAL A 287 12.97 15.43 -21.49
N LEU A 288 13.20 16.26 -20.46
CA LEU A 288 13.92 17.54 -20.61
C LEU A 288 15.40 17.32 -20.98
N ARG A 289 16.09 16.39 -20.30
CA ARG A 289 17.52 16.13 -20.50
C ARG A 289 17.83 15.52 -21.86
N ASP A 290 17.05 14.53 -22.29
CA ASP A 290 17.26 13.82 -23.56
C ASP A 290 17.09 14.76 -24.77
N LYS A 291 16.43 15.91 -24.58
CA LYS A 291 16.21 16.93 -25.61
C LYS A 291 17.19 18.11 -25.55
N GLY A 292 18.30 17.97 -24.80
CA GLY A 292 19.40 18.94 -24.80
C GLY A 292 19.14 20.22 -24.00
N LEU A 293 18.06 20.29 -23.22
CA LEU A 293 17.78 21.44 -22.36
C LEU A 293 18.55 21.26 -21.04
N SER A 294 19.64 22.00 -20.90
CA SER A 294 20.27 22.20 -19.59
C SER A 294 19.25 22.87 -18.66
N SER A 295 19.21 22.43 -17.40
CA SER A 295 18.27 22.89 -16.35
C SER A 295 18.26 24.41 -16.10
N ASP A 296 19.17 25.16 -16.71
CA ASP A 296 19.39 26.60 -16.47
C ASP A 296 18.84 27.51 -17.60
N ALA A 297 18.27 26.97 -18.68
CA ALA A 297 17.68 27.78 -19.73
C ALA A 297 16.16 27.94 -19.54
N LEU A 298 15.74 29.18 -19.23
CA LEU A 298 14.36 29.65 -19.07
C LEU A 298 13.51 29.61 -20.36
N GLU A 299 13.97 28.95 -21.41
CA GLU A 299 13.19 28.77 -22.63
C GLU A 299 12.23 27.59 -22.45
N VAL A 300 10.93 27.88 -22.58
CA VAL A 300 9.84 26.89 -22.67
C VAL A 300 10.32 25.70 -23.50
N PRO A 301 10.14 24.43 -23.04
CA PRO A 301 10.54 23.28 -23.82
C PRO A 301 9.69 23.20 -25.08
N LYS A 302 10.10 23.92 -26.14
CA LYS A 302 9.51 23.91 -27.48
C LYS A 302 9.55 22.53 -28.15
N ASN A 303 10.16 21.54 -27.49
CA ASN A 303 10.43 20.23 -28.04
C ASN A 303 9.71 19.08 -27.31
N CYS A 304 8.86 19.34 -26.29
CA CYS A 304 8.00 18.26 -25.76
C CYS A 304 6.87 17.99 -26.77
N SER A 305 6.59 16.71 -27.07
CA SER A 305 5.51 16.41 -28.03
C SER A 305 4.17 16.89 -27.45
N SER A 306 3.26 17.41 -28.29
CA SER A 306 1.92 17.80 -27.82
C SER A 306 1.23 16.64 -27.12
N GLU A 307 1.40 15.43 -27.64
CA GLU A 307 0.85 14.19 -27.08
C GLU A 307 1.38 13.88 -25.67
N ASP A 308 2.68 14.09 -25.40
CA ASP A 308 3.25 13.91 -24.05
C ASP A 308 2.69 14.94 -23.06
N ILE A 309 2.51 16.19 -23.51
CA ILE A 309 1.95 17.26 -22.67
C ILE A 309 0.49 16.95 -22.33
N GLU A 310 -0.32 16.57 -23.33
CA GLU A 310 -1.72 16.18 -23.13
C GLU A 310 -1.85 14.94 -22.23
N THR A 311 -0.97 13.95 -22.42
CA THR A 311 -0.96 12.75 -21.57
C THR A 311 -0.58 13.08 -20.13
N LEU A 312 0.38 13.99 -19.92
CA LEU A 312 0.78 14.45 -18.59
C LEU A 312 -0.33 15.26 -17.91
N ASP A 313 -1.04 16.09 -18.67
CA ASP A 313 -2.23 16.82 -18.20
C ASP A 313 -3.29 15.85 -17.66
N ALA A 314 -3.59 14.78 -18.42
CA ALA A 314 -4.50 13.72 -17.96
C ALA A 314 -3.99 12.98 -16.71
N VAL A 315 -2.67 12.82 -16.55
CA VAL A 315 -2.06 12.28 -15.31
C VAL A 315 -2.32 13.21 -14.13
N LEU A 316 -2.12 14.53 -14.30
CA LEU A 316 -2.34 15.53 -13.25
C LEU A 316 -3.81 15.59 -12.84
N GLU A 317 -4.73 15.59 -13.82
CA GLU A 317 -6.18 15.54 -13.55
C GLU A 317 -6.56 14.28 -12.77
N SER A 318 -6.07 13.12 -13.20
CA SER A 318 -6.31 11.85 -12.50
C SER A 318 -5.80 11.89 -11.06
N LEU A 319 -4.59 12.43 -10.82
CA LEU A 319 -4.02 12.56 -9.49
C LEU A 319 -4.83 13.49 -8.58
N LEU A 320 -5.40 14.58 -9.11
CA LEU A 320 -6.27 15.48 -8.37
C LEU A 320 -7.59 14.79 -7.98
N ILE A 321 -8.22 14.09 -8.93
CA ILE A 321 -9.46 13.33 -8.67
C ILE A 321 -9.21 12.27 -7.60
N ILE A 322 -8.15 11.47 -7.76
CA ILE A 322 -7.77 10.44 -6.78
C ILE A 322 -7.53 11.07 -5.40
N THR A 323 -6.84 12.21 -5.35
CA THR A 323 -6.55 12.92 -4.10
C THR A 323 -7.84 13.39 -3.42
N ARG A 324 -8.77 13.98 -4.18
CA ARG A 324 -10.08 14.39 -3.68
C ARG A 324 -10.85 13.20 -3.10
N HIS A 325 -10.94 12.10 -3.84
CA HIS A 325 -11.60 10.87 -3.39
C HIS A 325 -10.94 10.28 -2.13
N THR A 326 -9.61 10.34 -2.07
CA THR A 326 -8.85 9.82 -0.93
C THR A 326 -9.08 10.68 0.32
N ILE A 327 -9.03 12.01 0.21
CA ILE A 327 -9.27 12.94 1.32
C ILE A 327 -10.72 12.83 1.83
N ALA A 328 -11.71 12.72 0.94
CA ALA A 328 -13.10 12.53 1.34
C ALA A 328 -13.34 11.26 2.20
N ARG A 329 -12.45 10.26 2.10
CA ARG A 329 -12.50 9.01 2.89
C ARG A 329 -11.53 9.00 4.07
N ARG A 330 -10.94 10.14 4.39
CA ARG A 330 -9.93 10.25 5.45
C ARG A 330 -10.57 9.94 6.80
N SER A 331 -10.02 8.94 7.49
CA SER A 331 -10.32 8.73 8.90
C SER A 331 -9.72 9.88 9.72
N PRO A 332 -10.47 10.41 10.72
CA PRO A 332 -9.98 11.48 11.56
C PRO A 332 -8.64 11.19 12.27
N ALA A 333 -8.28 9.92 12.47
CA ALA A 333 -7.01 9.53 13.09
C ALA A 333 -5.76 9.70 12.20
N ASN A 334 -5.90 10.01 10.90
CA ASN A 334 -4.79 10.06 9.95
C ASN A 334 -4.55 11.47 9.39
N PRO A 335 -3.56 12.24 9.92
CA PRO A 335 -3.28 13.59 9.46
C PRO A 335 -2.47 13.65 8.14
N LYS A 336 -1.97 12.50 7.65
CA LYS A 336 -1.11 12.47 6.46
C LYS A 336 -1.94 12.73 5.20
N GLN A 337 -1.52 13.68 4.39
CA GLN A 337 -2.18 13.97 3.11
C GLN A 337 -1.17 14.14 1.96
N PRO A 338 -1.56 13.83 0.70
CA PRO A 338 -0.67 13.92 -0.45
C PRO A 338 -0.67 15.31 -1.12
N VAL A 339 -1.52 16.25 -0.68
CA VAL A 339 -1.76 17.56 -1.32
C VAL A 339 -0.48 18.34 -1.57
N ALA A 340 0.37 18.50 -0.56
CA ALA A 340 1.62 19.25 -0.68
C ALA A 340 2.55 18.67 -1.79
N ARG A 341 2.64 17.34 -1.90
CA ARG A 341 3.47 16.69 -2.92
C ARG A 341 2.92 16.94 -4.32
N LEU A 342 1.60 16.88 -4.48
CA LEU A 342 0.95 17.17 -5.75
C LEU A 342 1.11 18.66 -6.11
N GLY A 343 1.01 19.56 -5.14
CA GLY A 343 1.28 20.99 -5.35
C GLY A 343 2.73 21.30 -5.72
N HIS A 344 3.70 20.53 -5.22
CA HIS A 344 5.08 20.61 -5.71
C HIS A 344 5.23 20.14 -7.16
N LEU A 345 4.55 19.05 -7.55
CA LEU A 345 4.57 18.57 -8.93
C LEU A 345 3.93 19.59 -9.87
N VAL A 346 2.73 20.08 -9.58
CA VAL A 346 2.02 21.06 -10.42
C VAL A 346 2.83 22.33 -10.59
N ARG A 347 3.39 22.89 -9.52
CA ARG A 347 4.28 24.06 -9.61
C ARG A 347 5.51 23.77 -10.47
N TRP A 348 6.14 22.62 -10.28
CA TRP A 348 7.29 22.22 -11.08
C TRP A 348 6.94 22.08 -12.56
N CYS A 349 5.85 21.41 -12.90
CA CYS A 349 5.38 21.27 -14.28
C CYS A 349 5.05 22.64 -14.90
N SER A 350 4.41 23.54 -14.14
CA SER A 350 4.13 24.91 -14.58
C SER A 350 5.41 25.68 -14.91
N SER A 351 6.40 25.67 -14.00
CA SER A 351 7.68 26.37 -14.20
C SER A 351 8.50 25.84 -15.38
N HIS A 352 8.25 24.60 -15.81
CA HIS A 352 8.94 23.97 -16.94
C HIS A 352 8.06 23.86 -18.18
N GLY A 353 6.93 24.59 -18.27
CA GLY A 353 6.10 24.63 -19.47
C GLY A 353 5.38 23.32 -19.83
N PHE A 354 5.21 22.41 -18.87
CA PHE A 354 4.48 21.15 -19.06
C PHE A 354 2.96 21.28 -18.86
N ILE A 355 2.50 22.47 -18.45
CA ILE A 355 1.08 22.77 -18.23
C ILE A 355 0.67 23.79 -19.28
N MET A 356 -0.40 23.46 -20.02
CA MET A 356 -0.98 24.34 -21.03
C MET A 356 -1.42 25.67 -20.42
N GLU A 357 -1.28 26.75 -21.19
CA GLU A 357 -1.69 28.09 -20.79
C GLU A 357 -3.17 28.09 -20.38
N GLY A 358 -3.49 28.70 -19.25
CA GLY A 358 -4.83 28.70 -18.64
C GLY A 358 -5.15 27.53 -17.69
N LYS A 359 -4.45 26.39 -17.74
CA LYS A 359 -4.70 25.25 -16.82
C LYS A 359 -3.95 25.35 -15.49
N THR A 360 -2.88 26.13 -15.42
CA THR A 360 -2.12 26.35 -14.18
C THR A 360 -3.02 26.86 -13.06
N GLN A 361 -3.87 27.85 -13.35
CA GLN A 361 -4.80 28.43 -12.38
C GLN A 361 -5.82 27.38 -11.89
N LYS A 362 -6.44 26.63 -12.81
CA LYS A 362 -7.36 25.52 -12.50
C LYS A 362 -6.74 24.54 -11.49
N TYR A 363 -5.50 24.14 -11.71
CA TYR A 363 -4.84 23.18 -10.81
C TYR A 363 -4.45 23.79 -9.46
N GLN A 364 -4.05 25.06 -9.42
CA GLN A 364 -3.75 25.76 -8.18
C GLN A 364 -5.02 25.93 -7.32
N GLU A 365 -6.14 26.32 -7.92
CA GLU A 365 -7.43 26.44 -7.25
C GLU A 365 -7.93 25.08 -6.72
N ALA A 366 -7.81 24.02 -7.52
CA ALA A 366 -8.15 22.68 -7.07
C ALA A 366 -7.29 22.22 -5.88
N LEU A 367 -5.99 22.51 -5.90
CA LEU A 367 -5.09 22.19 -4.79
C LEU A 367 -5.39 23.01 -3.53
N GLN A 368 -5.69 24.29 -3.69
CA GLN A 368 -6.07 25.17 -2.59
C GLN A 368 -7.36 24.67 -1.93
N SER A 369 -8.38 24.35 -2.72
CA SER A 369 -9.63 23.78 -2.21
C SER A 369 -9.40 22.47 -1.43
N LEU A 370 -8.49 21.61 -1.90
CA LEU A 370 -8.12 20.38 -1.19
C LEU A 370 -7.38 20.64 0.13
N ASP A 371 -6.51 21.65 0.18
CA ASP A 371 -5.78 22.02 1.39
C ASP A 371 -6.69 22.72 2.42
N GLU A 372 -7.62 23.55 1.96
CA GLU A 372 -8.67 24.16 2.77
C GLU A 372 -9.59 23.10 3.38
N GLN A 373 -10.06 22.14 2.57
CA GLN A 373 -10.85 21.01 3.07
C GLN A 373 -10.07 20.21 4.13
N ALA A 374 -8.81 19.89 3.85
CA ALA A 374 -8.00 19.12 4.78
C ALA A 374 -7.72 19.87 6.10
N SER A 375 -7.57 21.19 6.03
CA SER A 375 -7.39 22.08 7.17
C SER A 375 -8.67 22.20 7.99
N LEU A 376 -9.83 22.32 7.34
CA LEU A 376 -11.14 22.34 7.99
C LEU A 376 -11.36 21.04 8.78
N ASP A 377 -11.12 19.89 8.15
CA ASP A 377 -11.23 18.58 8.79
C ASP A 377 -10.27 18.44 10.00
N LEU A 378 -9.06 19.02 9.94
CA LEU A 378 -8.11 19.03 11.07
C LEU A 378 -8.60 19.91 12.22
N ARG A 379 -9.22 21.06 11.94
CA ARG A 379 -9.82 21.91 12.98
C ARG A 379 -11.02 21.24 13.63
N THR A 380 -11.86 20.57 12.84
CA THR A 380 -12.99 19.78 13.37
C THR A 380 -12.51 18.69 14.33
N LEU A 381 -11.39 18.05 13.99
CA LEU A 381 -10.73 17.07 14.85
C LEU A 381 -10.17 17.65 16.15
N GLU A 382 -9.55 18.82 16.05
CA GLU A 382 -9.04 19.54 17.21
C GLU A 382 -10.18 19.87 18.19
N GLY A 383 -11.29 20.42 17.69
CA GLY A 383 -12.48 20.69 18.50
C GLY A 383 -13.10 19.43 19.12
N GLN A 384 -13.09 18.31 18.40
CA GLN A 384 -13.50 17.00 18.95
C GLN A 384 -12.61 16.55 20.10
N LEU A 385 -11.29 16.67 19.94
CA LEU A 385 -10.33 16.27 20.96
C LEU A 385 -10.43 17.17 22.20
N GLU A 386 -10.57 18.48 21.99
CA GLU A 386 -10.78 19.46 23.05
C GLU A 386 -12.04 19.14 23.87
N ALA A 387 -13.17 18.89 23.20
CA ALA A 387 -14.41 18.51 23.86
C ALA A 387 -14.25 17.24 24.71
N VAL A 388 -13.56 16.21 24.19
CA VAL A 388 -13.29 14.98 24.93
C VAL A 388 -12.39 15.23 26.14
N LEU A 389 -11.36 16.07 26.02
CA LEU A 389 -10.44 16.39 27.11
C LEU A 389 -11.16 17.17 28.22
N ILE A 390 -12.00 18.15 27.87
CA ILE A 390 -12.81 18.91 28.81
C ILE A 390 -13.75 17.95 29.57
N LEU A 391 -14.52 17.14 28.84
CA LEU A 391 -15.48 16.20 29.45
C LEU A 391 -14.81 15.19 30.38
N LYS A 392 -13.62 14.68 30.01
CA LYS A 392 -12.85 13.75 30.86
C LYS A 392 -12.18 14.43 32.05
N GLY A 393 -11.94 15.74 31.98
CA GLY A 393 -11.35 16.53 33.06
C GLY A 393 -12.36 16.95 34.13
N LEU A 394 -13.66 16.76 33.90
CA LEU A 394 -14.70 17.11 34.87
C LEU A 394 -14.63 16.21 36.11
N PRO A 395 -14.78 16.77 37.33
CA PRO A 395 -14.92 15.97 38.54
C PRO A 395 -16.16 15.06 38.45
N PRO A 396 -16.07 13.78 38.87
CA PRO A 396 -17.21 12.88 38.85
C PRO A 396 -18.31 13.38 39.80
N GLY A 397 -19.55 13.42 39.33
CA GLY A 397 -20.72 13.87 40.11
C GLY A 397 -20.94 15.39 40.17
N ASP A 398 -20.07 16.21 39.56
CA ASP A 398 -20.29 17.66 39.46
C ASP A 398 -21.28 17.99 38.33
N GLU A 399 -22.57 17.92 38.67
CA GLU A 399 -23.67 18.19 37.72
C GLU A 399 -23.63 19.61 37.15
N ARG A 400 -23.24 20.62 37.95
CA ARG A 400 -23.23 22.01 37.48
C ARG A 400 -22.15 22.22 36.42
N ALA A 401 -20.96 21.68 36.65
CA ALA A 401 -19.89 21.75 35.67
C ALA A 401 -20.22 20.93 34.41
N ALA A 402 -20.79 19.73 34.58
CA ALA A 402 -21.22 18.89 33.47
C ALA A 402 -22.32 19.55 32.63
N GLN A 403 -23.32 20.15 33.27
CA GLN A 403 -24.40 20.86 32.58
C GLN A 403 -23.87 22.04 31.78
N LYS A 404 -23.00 22.87 32.37
CA LYS A 404 -22.39 24.01 31.69
C LYS A 404 -21.64 23.60 30.43
N GLU A 405 -20.83 22.53 30.49
CA GLU A 405 -20.07 22.09 29.31
C GLU A 405 -20.97 21.40 28.27
N LEU A 406 -21.98 20.63 28.68
CA LEU A 406 -22.93 20.01 27.74
C LEU A 406 -23.85 21.01 27.05
N GLU A 407 -24.17 22.12 27.71
CA GLU A 407 -24.92 23.23 27.10
C GLU A 407 -24.11 23.90 25.99
N LYS A 408 -22.79 24.08 26.17
CA LYS A 408 -21.92 24.60 25.10
C LYS A 408 -21.81 23.66 23.89
N LEU A 409 -21.80 22.35 24.14
CA LEU A 409 -21.74 21.33 23.09
C LEU A 409 -23.09 21.10 22.41
N TRP A 410 -24.19 21.60 22.97
CA TRP A 410 -25.51 21.43 22.40
C TRP A 410 -25.80 22.54 21.39
N ASN A 411 -26.02 22.16 20.13
CA ASN A 411 -26.37 23.10 19.09
C ASN A 411 -27.89 23.08 18.86
N ASP A 412 -28.57 24.15 19.30
CA ASP A 412 -30.02 24.27 19.18
C ASP A 412 -30.51 24.38 17.73
N SER A 413 -29.74 25.00 16.83
CA SER A 413 -30.14 25.16 15.43
C SER A 413 -30.06 23.83 14.66
N LEU A 414 -29.08 22.98 15.01
CA LEU A 414 -28.94 21.63 14.45
C LEU A 414 -29.74 20.58 15.23
N GLY A 415 -30.23 20.90 16.43
CA GLY A 415 -30.94 19.97 17.30
C GLY A 415 -30.11 18.75 17.71
N ARG A 416 -28.78 18.90 17.82
CA ARG A 416 -27.84 17.81 18.12
C ARG A 416 -26.62 18.32 18.88
N TYR A 417 -25.85 17.40 19.47
CA TYR A 417 -24.52 17.73 19.95
C TYR A 417 -23.57 18.05 18.79
N ASP A 418 -22.74 19.05 18.96
CA ASP A 418 -21.70 19.45 18.03
C ASP A 418 -20.42 19.83 18.79
N PRO A 419 -19.32 19.07 18.65
CA PRO A 419 -19.16 17.92 17.77
C PRO A 419 -19.90 16.63 18.21
N CYS A 420 -20.31 15.80 17.25
CA CYS A 420 -21.04 14.53 17.46
C CYS A 420 -20.20 13.25 17.21
N SER A 421 -18.88 13.32 17.36
CA SER A 421 -18.01 12.15 17.12
C SER A 421 -18.25 11.03 18.13
N VAL A 422 -17.84 9.81 17.77
CA VAL A 422 -17.98 8.60 18.60
C VAL A 422 -17.39 8.80 20.00
N ASP A 423 -16.22 9.43 20.08
CA ASP A 423 -15.53 9.68 21.35
C ASP A 423 -16.21 10.77 22.17
N VAL A 424 -16.74 11.81 21.54
CA VAL A 424 -17.47 12.89 22.23
C VAL A 424 -18.76 12.34 22.80
N LEU A 425 -19.60 11.69 22.00
CA LEU A 425 -20.88 11.11 22.46
C LEU A 425 -20.67 10.04 23.55
N SER A 426 -19.60 9.25 23.44
CA SER A 426 -19.22 8.30 24.49
C SER A 426 -18.79 8.99 25.78
N SER A 427 -18.06 10.10 25.69
CA SER A 427 -17.61 10.86 26.85
C SER A 427 -18.79 11.56 27.54
N ILE A 428 -19.73 12.11 26.78
CA ILE A 428 -21.00 12.68 27.29
C ILE A 428 -21.75 11.64 28.12
N ALA A 429 -21.89 10.41 27.59
CA ALA A 429 -22.58 9.33 28.30
C ALA A 429 -21.87 8.90 29.59
N VAL A 430 -20.53 8.92 29.60
CA VAL A 430 -19.75 8.61 30.80
C VAL A 430 -19.94 9.68 31.87
N VAL A 431 -19.85 10.96 31.49
CA VAL A 431 -20.05 12.09 32.42
C VAL A 431 -21.46 12.06 33.01
N ALA A 432 -22.50 11.94 32.17
CA ALA A 432 -23.89 11.90 32.65
C ALA A 432 -24.21 10.62 33.44
N GLY A 433 -23.49 9.53 33.18
CA GLY A 433 -23.63 8.27 33.90
C GLY A 433 -22.93 8.22 35.26
N ALA A 434 -22.16 9.25 35.64
CA ALA A 434 -21.43 9.28 36.90
C ALA A 434 -22.36 9.23 38.13
N ASP A 435 -21.84 8.68 39.23
CA ASP A 435 -22.49 8.73 40.53
C ASP A 435 -22.59 10.18 41.01
N GLY A 436 -23.71 10.54 41.64
CA GLY A 436 -23.99 11.92 42.07
C GLY A 436 -24.77 12.77 41.06
N MET A 437 -24.99 12.28 39.83
CA MET A 437 -25.83 12.97 38.84
C MET A 437 -27.34 12.76 39.10
N SER A 438 -28.12 13.84 39.02
CA SER A 438 -29.57 13.82 39.16
C SER A 438 -30.24 13.04 38.03
N GLU A 439 -31.42 12.49 38.33
CA GLU A 439 -32.20 11.75 37.34
C GLU A 439 -32.75 12.69 36.25
N ASP A 440 -33.07 13.93 36.58
CA ASP A 440 -33.54 14.93 35.61
C ASP A 440 -32.44 15.28 34.59
N PHE A 441 -31.20 15.46 35.06
CA PHE A 441 -30.04 15.68 34.19
C PHE A 441 -29.78 14.46 33.30
N ARG A 442 -29.81 13.25 33.86
CA ARG A 442 -29.64 11.99 33.09
C ARG A 442 -30.70 11.84 32.00
N SER A 443 -31.97 12.10 32.32
CA SER A 443 -33.08 12.06 31.35
C SER A 443 -32.92 13.13 30.26
N LEU A 444 -32.47 14.34 30.60
CA LEU A 444 -32.19 15.39 29.63
C LEU A 444 -31.10 14.97 28.64
N VAL A 445 -29.97 14.46 29.14
CA VAL A 445 -28.84 14.02 28.31
C VAL A 445 -29.26 12.85 27.42
N ALA A 446 -30.01 11.88 27.95
CA ALA A 446 -30.51 10.74 27.16
C ALA A 446 -31.44 11.20 26.02
N LYS A 447 -32.32 12.17 26.28
CA LYS A 447 -33.18 12.78 25.24
C LYS A 447 -32.35 13.48 24.16
N ARG A 448 -31.34 14.25 24.54
CA ARG A 448 -30.44 14.95 23.59
C ARG A 448 -29.58 13.98 22.76
N LEU A 449 -29.08 12.89 23.36
CA LEU A 449 -28.37 11.83 22.64
C LEU A 449 -29.29 11.13 21.62
N MET A 450 -30.54 10.87 21.98
CA MET A 450 -31.53 10.31 21.05
C MET A 450 -31.88 11.26 19.90
N ARG A 451 -31.99 12.58 20.18
CA ARG A 451 -32.17 13.59 19.12
C ARG A 451 -30.98 13.62 18.18
N THR A 452 -29.77 13.62 18.73
CA THR A 452 -28.52 13.54 17.96
C THR A 452 -28.51 12.31 17.04
N HIS A 453 -28.91 11.14 17.57
CA HIS A 453 -29.01 9.91 16.79
C HIS A 453 -29.98 10.02 15.62
N LYS A 454 -31.19 10.54 15.86
CA LYS A 454 -32.21 10.71 14.81
C LYS A 454 -31.76 11.67 13.71
N GLN A 455 -31.07 12.75 14.08
CA GLN A 455 -30.54 13.68 13.08
C GLN A 455 -29.44 13.02 12.24
N LEU A 456 -28.52 12.28 12.86
CA LEU A 456 -27.50 11.53 12.14
C LEU A 456 -28.09 10.45 11.21
N GLU A 457 -29.16 9.77 11.63
CA GLU A 457 -29.89 8.82 10.78
C GLU A 457 -30.55 9.50 9.58
N SER A 458 -31.12 10.71 9.75
CA SER A 458 -31.71 11.44 8.63
C SER A 458 -30.68 11.97 7.62
N GLU A 459 -29.46 12.23 8.07
CA GLU A 459 -28.35 12.70 7.22
C GLU A 459 -27.62 11.54 6.51
N CYS A 460 -27.55 10.37 7.13
CA CYS A 460 -26.91 9.17 6.55
C CYS A 460 -27.92 8.30 5.78
N GLN A 461 -27.90 8.39 4.44
CA GLN A 461 -28.72 7.55 3.55
C GLN A 461 -28.46 6.03 3.71
N ASP A 462 -27.32 5.63 4.27
CA ASP A 462 -26.90 4.23 4.39
C ASP A 462 -27.40 3.53 5.67
N GLY A 463 -28.16 4.19 6.55
CA GLY A 463 -28.71 3.59 7.78
C GLY A 463 -27.64 3.13 8.81
N THR A 464 -26.39 3.54 8.62
CA THR A 464 -25.22 3.15 9.44
C THR A 464 -24.99 4.06 10.65
N ALA A 465 -25.71 5.19 10.73
CA ALA A 465 -25.58 6.14 11.82
C ALA A 465 -26.15 5.58 13.13
N ARG A 466 -25.30 4.93 13.94
CA ARG A 466 -25.67 4.40 15.25
C ARG A 466 -24.95 5.13 16.36
N LEU A 467 -25.63 5.31 17.48
CA LEU A 467 -24.98 5.77 18.70
C LEU A 467 -23.83 4.82 19.08
N PRO A 468 -22.70 5.36 19.57
CA PRO A 468 -21.64 4.55 20.14
C PRO A 468 -22.15 3.65 21.24
N ARG A 469 -21.60 2.43 21.37
CA ARG A 469 -22.05 1.42 22.35
C ARG A 469 -22.24 1.99 23.76
N ARG A 470 -21.34 2.85 24.23
CA ARG A 470 -21.44 3.49 25.56
C ARG A 470 -22.63 4.44 25.67
N ALA A 471 -22.81 5.31 24.67
CA ALA A 471 -23.94 6.23 24.61
C ALA A 471 -25.29 5.50 24.45
N LEU A 472 -25.32 4.47 23.61
CA LEU A 472 -26.49 3.62 23.42
C LEU A 472 -26.88 2.91 24.73
N ASN A 473 -25.94 2.28 25.42
CA ASN A 473 -26.19 1.62 26.69
C ASN A 473 -26.71 2.59 27.75
N PHE A 474 -26.15 3.80 27.82
CA PHE A 474 -26.62 4.86 28.72
C PHE A 474 -28.08 5.23 28.44
N VAL A 475 -28.41 5.50 27.16
CA VAL A 475 -29.77 5.85 26.75
C VAL A 475 -30.76 4.73 27.06
N LEU A 476 -30.42 3.48 26.72
CA LEU A 476 -31.28 2.33 26.99
C LEU A 476 -31.51 2.11 28.49
N ALA A 477 -30.46 2.30 29.30
CA ALA A 477 -30.59 2.23 30.75
C ALA A 477 -31.54 3.30 31.30
N GLN A 478 -31.49 4.54 30.80
CA GLN A 478 -32.41 5.60 31.21
C GLN A 478 -33.85 5.33 30.76
N GLN A 479 -34.06 4.89 29.53
CA GLN A 479 -35.40 4.51 29.05
C GLN A 479 -35.98 3.34 29.85
N SER A 480 -35.16 2.37 30.24
CA SER A 480 -35.58 1.26 31.10
C SER A 480 -36.04 1.75 32.47
N ARG A 481 -35.29 2.67 33.10
CA ARG A 481 -35.67 3.28 34.39
C ARG A 481 -36.96 4.09 34.28
N GLU A 482 -37.13 4.89 33.23
CA GLU A 482 -38.37 5.65 32.99
C GLU A 482 -39.58 4.71 32.83
N LYS A 483 -39.45 3.62 32.06
CA LYS A 483 -40.49 2.60 31.93
C LYS A 483 -40.84 1.94 33.26
N GLN A 484 -39.84 1.56 34.06
CA GLN A 484 -40.06 1.01 35.40
C GLN A 484 -40.77 1.99 36.33
N LYS A 485 -40.45 3.28 36.27
CA LYS A 485 -41.14 4.33 37.05
C LYS A 485 -42.59 4.53 36.60
N ILE A 486 -42.90 4.38 35.31
CA ILE A 486 -44.27 4.44 34.79
C ILE A 486 -45.05 3.22 35.28
N VAL A 487 -44.51 2.01 35.10
CA VAL A 487 -45.14 0.77 35.57
C VAL A 487 -45.39 0.82 37.08
N LYS A 488 -44.42 1.28 37.88
CA LYS A 488 -44.59 1.43 39.32
C LYS A 488 -45.69 2.44 39.69
N ARG A 489 -45.85 3.52 38.92
CA ARG A 489 -46.94 4.49 39.13
C ARG A 489 -48.30 3.88 38.76
N MET A 490 -48.41 3.21 37.62
CA MET A 490 -49.64 2.51 37.22
C MET A 490 -50.06 1.47 38.26
N LEU A 491 -49.11 0.67 38.76
CA LEU A 491 -49.39 -0.33 39.79
C LEU A 491 -49.79 0.30 41.14
N ALA A 492 -49.24 1.46 41.49
CA ALA A 492 -49.64 2.20 42.69
C ALA A 492 -51.04 2.83 42.54
N GLU A 493 -51.38 3.30 41.34
CA GLU A 493 -52.72 3.83 41.02
C GLU A 493 -53.77 2.70 41.02
N GLU A 494 -53.45 1.52 40.48
CA GLU A 494 -54.33 0.33 40.52
C GLU A 494 -54.53 -0.21 41.95
N GLY A 495 -53.48 -0.20 42.79
CA GLY A 495 -53.58 -0.58 44.21
C GLY A 495 -54.43 0.37 45.05
N HIS A 496 -54.44 1.67 44.74
CA HIS A 496 -55.30 2.65 45.42
C HIS A 496 -56.76 2.61 44.96
N VAL A 497 -57.06 2.06 43.79
CA VAL A 497 -58.45 1.83 43.34
C VAL A 497 -59.05 0.61 44.05
N THR A 498 -58.27 -0.44 44.27
CA THR A 498 -58.72 -1.66 44.97
C THR A 498 -58.95 -1.46 46.48
N GLU A 499 -58.20 -0.57 47.14
CA GLU A 499 -58.43 -0.20 48.54
C GLU A 499 -59.60 0.79 48.75
N ARG A 500 -60.10 1.46 47.70
CA ARG A 500 -61.28 2.34 47.78
C ARG A 500 -62.60 1.64 47.47
N GLU A 501 -62.54 0.46 46.85
CA GLU A 501 -63.70 -0.39 46.55
C GLU A 501 -63.90 -1.53 47.57
N SER A 502 -63.03 -1.60 48.58
CA SER A 502 -63.17 -2.44 49.79
C SER A 502 -63.62 -1.57 50.96
#